data_AF-A0A9W2Z002-F1
#
_entry.id   AF-A0A9W2Z002-F1
#
_cell.length_a   1.000
_cell.length_b   1.000
_cell.length_c   1.000
_cell.angle_alpha   90.00
_cell.angle_beta   90.00
_cell.angle_gamma   90.00
#
_symmetry.space_group_name_H-M   'P 1'
#
loop_
_entity.id
_entity.type
_entity.pdbx_description
1 polymer ?
#
loop_
_entity_poly.entity_id
_entity_poly.type
_entity_poly.pdbx_seq_one_letter_code
_entity_poly.pdbx_strand_id
1 'polypeptide(L)'
;MNSIRLVVIAAAIIYGVSAITCPRCTDENDWTTCTDTQTCNGNDDTCQLVVENDGSRHRVNYHCTHSQNCQQHETQHCDITVHGHCTFCCDTIASCRNQREGLFDSLA
;
A
#
# COMPACT_ATOMS: atom_id res chain seq x y z
N MET A 1 -6.92 -22.14 -53.70
CA MET A 1 -7.08 -20.81 -53.08
C MET A 1 -7.41 -21.02 -51.61
N ASN A 2 -6.44 -20.84 -50.70
CA ASN A 2 -6.63 -21.03 -49.26
C ASN A 2 -7.15 -19.72 -48.64
N SER A 3 -8.35 -19.77 -48.06
CA SER A 3 -8.95 -18.63 -47.35
C SER A 3 -8.43 -18.59 -45.91
N ILE A 4 -7.61 -17.58 -45.59
CA ILE A 4 -7.16 -17.29 -44.23
C ILE A 4 -8.28 -16.51 -43.53
N ARG A 5 -8.87 -17.06 -42.47
CA ARG A 5 -9.86 -16.37 -41.63
C ARG A 5 -9.14 -15.69 -40.46
N LEU A 6 -9.15 -14.37 -40.45
CA LEU A 6 -8.69 -13.55 -39.33
C LEU A 6 -9.71 -13.62 -38.20
N VAL A 7 -9.33 -14.22 -37.07
CA VAL A 7 -10.09 -14.19 -35.82
C VAL A 7 -9.63 -12.96 -35.04
N VAL A 8 -10.48 -11.95 -34.97
CA VAL A 8 -10.24 -10.75 -34.15
C VAL A 8 -10.73 -11.05 -32.74
N ILE A 9 -9.80 -11.33 -31.84
CA ILE A 9 -10.09 -11.48 -30.41
C ILE A 9 -10.18 -10.07 -29.83
N ALA A 10 -11.40 -9.57 -29.66
CA ALA A 10 -11.64 -8.32 -28.95
C ALA A 10 -11.32 -8.54 -27.47
N ALA A 11 -10.18 -8.02 -27.00
CA ALA A 11 -9.86 -7.94 -25.58
C ALA A 11 -10.76 -6.89 -24.94
N ALA A 12 -11.82 -7.32 -24.25
CA ALA A 12 -12.59 -6.44 -23.39
C ALA A 12 -11.73 -6.09 -22.17
N ILE A 13 -11.26 -4.85 -22.09
CA ILE A 13 -10.64 -4.33 -20.86
C ILE A 13 -11.79 -4.06 -19.89
N ILE A 14 -12.06 -5.04 -19.02
CA ILE A 14 -12.98 -4.86 -17.90
C ILE A 14 -12.23 -3.99 -16.89
N TYR A 15 -12.51 -2.69 -16.88
CA TYR A 15 -12.10 -1.80 -15.80
C TYR A 15 -12.97 -2.14 -14.58
N GLY A 16 -12.64 -3.24 -13.91
CA GLY A 16 -13.17 -3.52 -12.59
C GLY A 16 -12.67 -2.43 -11.66
N VAL A 17 -13.58 -1.74 -10.99
CA VAL A 17 -13.25 -0.93 -9.81
C VAL A 17 -12.86 -1.94 -8.73
N SER A 18 -11.60 -2.39 -8.79
CA SER A 18 -11.09 -3.41 -7.89
C SER A 18 -11.00 -2.76 -6.52
N ALA A 19 -11.91 -3.14 -5.61
CA ALA A 19 -11.71 -2.87 -4.20
C ALA A 19 -10.38 -3.51 -3.81
N ILE A 20 -9.35 -2.69 -3.63
CA ILE A 20 -8.03 -3.19 -3.23
C ILE A 20 -8.10 -3.67 -1.78
N THR A 21 -7.11 -4.44 -1.36
CA THR A 21 -7.01 -4.90 0.02
C THR A 21 -5.71 -4.37 0.62
N CYS A 22 -5.83 -3.67 1.74
CA CYS A 22 -4.69 -3.13 2.49
C CYS A 22 -4.38 -3.96 3.73
N PRO A 23 -3.12 -4.00 4.19
CA PRO A 23 -2.81 -4.55 5.50
C PRO A 23 -3.52 -3.79 6.61
N ARG A 24 -3.68 -4.43 7.77
CA ARG A 24 -4.21 -3.83 8.99
C ARG A 24 -3.42 -4.34 10.18
N CYS A 25 -3.02 -3.43 11.06
CA CYS A 25 -2.34 -3.75 12.32
C CYS A 25 -3.38 -4.06 13.41
N THR A 26 -3.12 -5.08 14.22
CA THR A 26 -3.91 -5.34 15.43
C THR A 26 -3.46 -4.43 16.59
N ASP A 27 -2.15 -4.20 16.69
CA ASP A 27 -1.55 -3.18 17.56
C ASP A 27 -0.71 -2.23 16.70
N GLU A 28 -1.08 -0.96 16.68
CA GLU A 28 -0.37 0.04 15.90
C GLU A 28 1.05 0.29 16.44
N ASN A 29 1.36 -0.05 17.70
CA ASN A 29 2.70 0.11 18.28
C ASN A 29 3.64 -1.06 17.97
N ASP A 30 3.12 -2.12 17.34
CA ASP A 30 3.89 -3.30 16.95
C ASP A 30 3.64 -3.63 15.48
N TRP A 31 4.58 -3.21 14.64
CA TRP A 31 4.55 -3.37 13.19
C TRP A 31 4.43 -4.84 12.76
N THR A 32 4.87 -5.78 13.59
CA THR A 32 4.79 -7.22 13.31
C THR A 32 3.35 -7.73 13.33
N THR A 33 2.45 -7.01 14.00
CA THR A 33 1.03 -7.38 14.10
C THR A 33 0.20 -6.98 12.88
N CYS A 34 0.77 -6.26 11.89
CA CYS A 34 0.05 -5.95 10.65
C CYS A 34 0.07 -7.10 9.64
N THR A 35 -0.45 -8.24 10.07
CA THR A 35 -0.64 -9.45 9.26
C THR A 35 -2.06 -9.58 8.74
N ASP A 36 -3.02 -8.91 9.39
CA ASP A 36 -4.41 -8.89 8.95
C ASP A 36 -4.59 -7.98 7.74
N THR A 37 -5.76 -8.09 7.12
CA THR A 37 -6.12 -7.32 5.93
C THR A 37 -7.50 -6.70 6.06
N GLN A 38 -7.69 -5.59 5.35
CA GLN A 38 -8.97 -4.90 5.22
C GLN A 38 -9.25 -4.61 3.76
N THR A 39 -10.48 -4.88 3.33
CA THR A 39 -10.95 -4.51 1.99
C THR A 39 -11.31 -3.03 1.96
N CYS A 40 -10.77 -2.31 0.99
CA CYS A 40 -11.00 -0.89 0.82
C CYS A 40 -12.32 -0.61 0.09
N ASN A 41 -12.80 0.63 0.24
CA ASN A 41 -14.02 1.04 -0.45
C ASN A 41 -13.77 1.15 -1.95
N GLY A 42 -14.84 1.11 -2.76
CA GLY A 42 -14.73 1.10 -4.22
C GLY A 42 -14.09 2.36 -4.85
N ASN A 43 -13.86 3.41 -4.07
CA ASN A 43 -13.17 4.63 -4.54
C ASN A 43 -11.67 4.64 -4.20
N ASP A 44 -11.21 3.73 -3.34
CA ASP A 44 -9.82 3.64 -2.91
C ASP A 44 -9.09 2.62 -3.78
N ASP A 45 -7.98 3.05 -4.38
CA ASP A 45 -7.14 2.27 -5.30
C ASP A 45 -5.69 2.14 -4.78
N THR A 46 -5.41 2.64 -3.57
CA THR A 46 -4.07 2.61 -2.97
C THR A 46 -4.13 2.49 -1.44
N CYS A 47 -3.11 1.86 -0.88
CA CYS A 47 -2.84 1.81 0.55
C CYS A 47 -1.83 2.88 0.92
N GLN A 48 -2.15 3.68 1.92
CA GLN A 48 -1.26 4.63 2.55
C GLN A 48 -0.74 4.04 3.86
N LEU A 49 0.56 3.81 3.93
CA LEU A 49 1.28 3.45 5.14
C LEU A 49 1.71 4.73 5.86
N VAL A 50 1.31 4.87 7.11
CA VAL A 50 1.74 5.96 8.00
C VAL A 50 2.60 5.37 9.11
N VAL A 51 3.79 5.91 9.27
CA VAL A 51 4.71 5.57 10.36
C VAL A 51 5.00 6.84 11.15
N GLU A 52 4.66 6.84 12.42
CA GLU A 52 4.95 7.93 13.35
C GLU A 52 5.98 7.47 14.37
N ASN A 53 6.97 8.30 14.63
CA ASN A 53 7.93 8.09 15.71
C ASN A 53 7.82 9.24 16.71
N ASP A 54 7.45 8.94 17.95
CA ASP A 54 7.37 9.93 19.05
C ASP A 54 8.71 10.13 19.79
N GLY A 55 9.77 9.42 19.34
CA GLY A 55 11.09 9.37 19.94
C GLY A 55 11.31 8.18 20.88
N SER A 56 10.27 7.40 21.18
CA SER A 56 10.35 6.21 22.04
C SER A 56 9.68 4.98 21.44
N ARG A 57 8.72 5.17 20.53
CA ARG A 57 7.90 4.13 19.93
C ARG A 57 7.61 4.49 18.48
N HIS A 58 7.47 3.46 17.66
CA HIS A 58 6.97 3.58 16.30
C HIS A 58 5.51 3.15 16.26
N ARG A 59 4.64 4.06 15.83
CA ARG A 59 3.25 3.74 15.51
C ARG A 59 3.11 3.52 14.01
N VAL A 60 2.48 2.43 13.61
CA VAL A 60 2.28 2.02 12.22
C VAL A 60 0.79 1.90 11.95
N ASN A 61 0.33 2.55 10.89
CA ASN A 61 -1.06 2.48 10.45
C ASN A 61 -1.18 2.35 8.93
N TYR A 62 -2.25 1.70 8.48
CA TYR A 62 -2.57 1.56 7.07
C TYR A 62 -3.96 2.13 6.79
N HIS A 63 -4.04 3.01 5.80
CA HIS A 63 -5.28 3.63 5.36
C HIS A 63 -5.58 3.26 3.90
N CYS A 64 -6.84 2.97 3.62
CA CYS A 64 -7.34 2.95 2.25
C CYS A 64 -7.48 4.40 1.77
N THR A 65 -6.91 4.72 0.61
CA THR A 65 -6.99 6.06 0.03
C THR A 65 -6.94 6.00 -1.48
N HIS A 66 -7.09 7.16 -2.11
CA HIS A 66 -6.88 7.32 -3.53
C HIS A 66 -5.40 7.57 -3.82
N SER A 67 -4.88 6.96 -4.88
CA SER A 67 -3.48 7.05 -5.33
C SER A 67 -3.00 8.50 -5.45
N GLN A 68 -3.85 9.40 -5.97
CA GLN A 68 -3.57 10.83 -6.06
C GLN A 68 -3.32 11.47 -4.68
N ASN A 69 -4.14 11.14 -3.68
CA ASN A 69 -3.97 11.68 -2.32
C ASN A 69 -2.70 11.12 -1.67
N CYS A 70 -2.44 9.83 -1.87
CA CYS A 70 -1.27 9.20 -1.32
C CYS A 70 0.02 9.85 -1.86
N GLN A 71 0.14 10.01 -3.18
CA GLN A 71 1.32 10.60 -3.82
C GLN A 71 1.56 12.07 -3.42
N GLN A 72 0.51 12.83 -3.09
CA GLN A 72 0.64 14.21 -2.59
C GLN A 72 1.22 14.26 -1.17
N HIS A 73 1.00 13.22 -0.37
CA HIS A 73 1.45 13.15 1.02
C HIS A 73 2.64 12.22 1.23
N GLU A 74 3.11 11.55 0.17
CA GLU A 74 4.23 10.62 0.22
C GLU A 74 5.51 11.34 0.63
N THR A 75 6.17 10.78 1.65
CA THR A 75 7.39 11.33 2.22
C THR A 75 8.58 10.80 1.43
N GLN A 76 9.20 11.66 0.63
CA GLN A 76 10.34 11.27 -0.22
C GLN A 76 11.59 10.89 0.58
N HIS A 77 11.78 11.50 1.75
CA HIS A 77 12.88 11.19 2.65
C HIS A 77 12.33 11.04 4.07
N CYS A 78 12.26 9.80 4.53
CA CYS A 78 11.78 9.45 5.85
C CYS A 78 12.93 8.85 6.65
N ASP A 79 13.23 9.46 7.79
CA ASP A 79 14.06 8.87 8.82
C ASP A 79 13.17 8.46 9.98
N ILE A 80 12.88 7.16 10.09
CA ILE A 80 12.07 6.61 11.17
C ILE A 80 12.83 6.58 12.51
N THR A 81 14.13 6.88 12.56
CA THR A 81 14.90 6.93 13.81
C THR A 81 14.74 8.25 14.55
N VAL A 82 14.37 9.32 13.83
CA VAL A 82 14.14 10.65 14.38
C VAL A 82 12.66 10.84 14.65
N HIS A 83 12.33 11.69 15.63
CA HIS A 83 10.94 12.09 15.89
C HIS A 83 10.34 12.66 14.60
N GLY A 84 9.28 12.04 14.09
CA GLY A 84 8.74 12.40 12.79
C GLY A 84 7.51 11.60 12.39
N HIS A 85 6.97 11.96 11.23
CA HIS A 85 5.84 11.30 10.59
C HIS A 85 6.22 11.03 9.14
N CYS A 86 6.05 9.78 8.72
CA CYS A 86 6.35 9.32 7.38
C CYS A 86 5.14 8.68 6.74
N THR A 87 4.92 9.03 5.48
CA THR A 87 3.85 8.47 4.66
C THR A 87 4.45 7.76 3.46
N PHE A 88 3.96 6.56 3.17
CA PHE A 88 4.34 5.80 2.00
C PHE A 88 3.11 5.25 1.28
N CYS A 89 3.27 5.00 -0.02
CA CYS A 89 2.20 4.49 -0.87
C CYS A 89 2.54 3.09 -1.37
N CYS A 90 1.57 2.19 -1.28
CA CYS A 90 1.68 0.83 -1.79
C CYS A 90 0.33 0.37 -2.37
N ASP A 91 0.36 -0.51 -3.37
CA ASP A 91 -0.79 -0.89 -4.20
C ASP A 91 -1.24 -2.35 -4.00
N THR A 92 -0.41 -3.15 -3.34
CA THR A 92 -0.66 -4.57 -3.06
C THR A 92 -0.21 -4.93 -1.66
N ILE A 93 -0.85 -5.94 -1.05
CA ILE A 93 -0.48 -6.45 0.29
C ILE A 93 1.02 -6.79 0.36
N ALA A 94 1.55 -7.45 -0.68
CA ALA A 94 2.96 -7.83 -0.75
C ALA A 94 3.89 -6.61 -0.82
N SER A 95 3.55 -5.61 -1.66
CA SER A 95 4.32 -4.37 -1.75
C SER A 95 4.31 -3.61 -0.42
N CYS A 96 3.14 -3.47 0.20
CA CYS A 96 2.99 -2.82 1.51
C CYS A 96 3.79 -3.52 2.61
N ARG A 97 3.81 -4.85 2.60
CA ARG A 97 4.58 -5.66 3.53
C ARG A 97 6.08 -5.46 3.33
N ASN A 98 6.56 -5.59 2.11
CA ASN A 98 7.98 -5.41 1.79
C ASN A 98 8.47 -4.00 2.13
N GLN A 99 7.63 -2.98 1.89
CA GLN A 99 7.96 -1.61 2.24
C GLN A 99 8.09 -1.42 3.75
N ARG A 100 7.13 -1.94 4.54
CA ARG A 100 7.21 -1.91 6.01
C ARG A 100 8.43 -2.69 6.52
N GLU A 101 8.62 -3.92 6.07
CA GLU A 101 9.77 -4.74 6.48
C GLU A 101 11.09 -4.03 6.13
N GLY A 102 11.22 -3.44 4.94
CA GLY A 102 12.41 -2.66 4.58
C GLY A 102 12.65 -1.43 5.45
N LEU A 103 11.60 -0.79 5.97
CA LEU A 103 11.73 0.33 6.92
C LEU A 103 12.27 -0.16 8.27
N PHE A 104 11.67 -1.20 8.85
CA PHE A 104 12.01 -1.67 10.20
C PHE A 104 13.23 -2.60 10.24
N ASP A 105 13.54 -3.34 9.18
CA ASP A 105 14.78 -4.15 9.09
C ASP A 105 16.03 -3.27 9.12
N SER A 106 15.93 -2.02 8.67
CA SER A 106 17.05 -1.05 8.76
C SER A 106 17.40 -0.66 10.20
N LEU A 107 16.55 -1.00 11.18
CA LEU A 107 16.75 -0.75 12.61
C LEU A 107 17.29 -1.97 13.38
N ALA A 108 17.30 -3.15 12.77
CA ALA A 108 17.74 -4.41 13.37
C ALA A 108 19.27 -4.61 13.23
#